data_AF-A0A917HAW4-F1
#
_entry.id   AF-A0A917HAW4-F1
#
_cell.length_a   1.000
_cell.length_b   1.000
_cell.length_c   1.000
_cell.angle_alpha   90.00
_cell.angle_beta   90.00
_cell.angle_gamma   90.00
#
_symmetry.space_group_name_H-M   'P 1'
#
loop_
_entity.id
_entity.type
_entity.pdbx_description
1 polymer ?
#
loop_
_entity_poly.entity_id
_entity_poly.type
_entity_poly.pdbx_seq_one_letter_code
_entity_poly.pdbx_strand_id
1 'polypeptide(L)' 'MKNEDNNEQLYTCPLLDREIDQAACYDINMVAGGWIKKEVLVCLEKEYGVSIEVWKAVEICPACKHSLI' A
#
# COMPACT_ATOMS: atom_id res chain seq x y z
N MET A 1 -25.99 -20.09 -5.70
CA MET A 1 -24.99 -19.14 -6.22
C MET A 1 -24.03 -18.89 -5.08
N LYS A 2 -22.76 -19.27 -5.21
CA LYS A 2 -21.75 -18.96 -4.20
C LYS A 2 -21.43 -17.48 -4.38
N ASN A 3 -21.84 -16.64 -3.44
CA ASN A 3 -21.32 -15.30 -3.35
C ASN A 3 -19.86 -15.47 -2.94
N GLU A 4 -18.95 -15.33 -3.88
CA GLU A 4 -17.53 -15.18 -3.59
C GLU A 4 -17.38 -13.81 -2.95
N ASP A 5 -17.48 -13.77 -1.62
CA ASP A 5 -17.03 -12.63 -0.81
C ASP A 5 -15.54 -12.42 -1.15
N ASN A 6 -15.27 -11.52 -2.09
CA ASN A 6 -13.96 -10.89 -2.25
C ASN A 6 -13.72 -10.05 -0.98
N ASN A 7 -13.41 -10.73 0.11
CA ASN A 7 -12.89 -10.10 1.31
C ASN A 7 -11.49 -9.62 0.95
N GLU A 8 -11.42 -8.42 0.36
CA GLU A 8 -10.16 -7.69 0.21
C GLU A 8 -9.53 -7.63 1.59
N GLN A 9 -8.47 -8.41 1.79
CA GLN A 9 -7.79 -8.44 3.07
C GLN A 9 -7.18 -7.06 3.27
N LEU A 10 -7.73 -6.34 4.25
CA LEU A 10 -7.23 -5.04 4.67
C LEU A 10 -6.14 -5.21 5.71
N TYR A 11 -5.14 -4.34 5.64
CA TYR A 11 -3.97 -4.34 6.49
C TYR A 11 -3.74 -2.94 7.05
N THR A 12 -3.44 -2.84 8.35
CA THR A 12 -3.10 -1.55 8.97
C THR A 12 -1.73 -1.08 8.47
N CYS A 13 -1.70 -0.07 7.61
CA CYS A 13 -0.49 0.54 7.09
C CYS A 13 0.03 1.63 8.04
N PRO A 14 1.20 1.45 8.69
CA PRO A 14 1.75 2.45 9.61
C PRO A 14 2.20 3.73 8.92
N LEU A 15 2.48 3.70 7.61
CA LEU A 15 2.80 4.90 6.83
C LEU A 15 1.60 5.84 6.69
N LEU A 16 0.40 5.28 6.58
CA LEU A 16 -0.83 6.01 6.27
C LEU A 16 -1.79 6.10 7.45
N ASP A 17 -1.44 5.49 8.59
CA ASP A 17 -2.25 5.39 9.81
C ASP A 17 -3.70 4.94 9.53
N ARG A 18 -3.83 3.95 8.64
CA ARG A 18 -5.13 3.43 8.21
C ARG A 18 -5.04 2.02 7.64
N GLU A 19 -6.19 1.42 7.43
CA GLU A 19 -6.31 0.18 6.68
C GLU A 19 -6.24 0.44 5.17
N ILE A 20 -5.45 -0.38 4.48
CA ILE A 20 -5.35 -0.44 3.01
C ILE A 20 -5.36 -1.89 2.55
N ASP A 21 -5.74 -2.14 1.30
CA ASP A 21 -5.64 -3.47 0.73
C ASP A 21 -4.19 -3.88 0.39
N GLN A 22 -4.01 -5.15 0.05
CA GLN A 22 -2.70 -5.71 -0.30
C GLN A 22 -2.09 -5.06 -1.56
N ALA A 23 -2.91 -4.69 -2.54
CA ALA A 23 -2.43 -4.10 -3.80
C ALA A 23 -1.87 -2.70 -3.55
N ALA A 24 -2.55 -1.87 -2.78
CA ALA A 24 -2.08 -0.57 -2.33
C ALA A 24 -0.76 -0.70 -1.54
N CYS A 25 -0.67 -1.67 -0.62
CA CYS A 25 0.56 -1.93 0.12
C CYS A 25 1.71 -2.37 -0.81
N TYR A 26 1.42 -3.17 -1.84
CA TYR A 26 2.40 -3.64 -2.81
C TYR A 26 2.95 -2.50 -3.67
N ASP A 27 2.07 -1.64 -4.20
CA ASP A 27 2.47 -0.49 -5.02
C ASP A 27 3.38 0.49 -4.26
N ILE A 28 3.06 0.76 -3.00
CA ILE A 28 3.91 1.59 -2.11
C ILE A 28 5.30 0.97 -1.95
N ASN A 29 5.37 -0.34 -1.71
CA ASN A 29 6.65 -1.07 -1.59
C ASN A 29 7.47 -1.01 -2.89
N MET A 30 6.82 -1.21 -4.04
CA MET A 30 7.50 -1.20 -5.35
C MET A 30 8.07 0.19 -5.69
N VAL A 31 7.36 1.26 -5.35
CA VAL A 31 7.86 2.63 -5.51
C VAL A 31 8.97 2.93 -4.52
N ALA A 32 8.82 2.55 -3.24
CA ALA A 32 9.85 2.74 -2.23
C ALA A 32 11.15 2.00 -2.60
N GLY A 33 11.05 0.79 -3.14
CA GLY A 33 12.20 0.03 -3.65
C GLY A 33 12.81 0.56 -4.96
N GLY A 34 12.22 1.58 -5.58
CA GLY A 34 12.67 2.15 -6.85
C GLY A 34 12.40 1.26 -8.07
N TRP A 35 11.52 0.26 -7.95
CA TRP A 35 11.20 -0.68 -9.01
C TRP A 35 10.19 -0.11 -10.02
N ILE A 36 9.28 0.75 -9.55
CA ILE A 36 8.29 1.44 -10.39
C ILE A 36 8.25 2.94 -10.06
N LYS A 37 7.62 3.73 -10.94
CA LYS A 37 7.61 5.20 -10.80
C LYS A 37 6.57 5.68 -9.79
N LYS A 38 6.86 6.82 -9.13
CA LYS A 38 6.00 7.42 -8.10
C LYS A 38 4.59 7.76 -8.59
N GLU A 39 4.41 8.04 -9.88
CA GLU A 39 3.11 8.42 -10.47
C GLU A 39 2.04 7.35 -10.28
N VAL A 40 2.42 6.08 -10.08
CA VAL A 40 1.49 4.99 -9.75
C VAL A 40 0.72 5.27 -8.45
N LEU A 41 1.35 5.95 -7.48
CA LEU A 41 0.72 6.27 -6.19
C LEU A 41 -0.31 7.40 -6.28
N VAL A 42 -0.37 8.16 -7.38
CA VAL A 42 -1.31 9.29 -7.50
C VAL A 42 -2.76 8.85 -7.37
N CYS A 43 -3.09 7.65 -7.86
CA CYS A 43 -4.43 7.08 -7.69
C CYS A 43 -4.71 6.78 -6.21
N LEU A 44 -3.77 6.14 -5.51
CA LEU A 44 -3.89 5.82 -4.08
C LEU A 44 -3.96 7.09 -3.22
N GLU A 45 -3.13 8.09 -3.51
CA GLU A 45 -3.15 9.39 -2.83
C GLU A 45 -4.53 10.06 -2.94
N LYS A 46 -5.15 10.01 -4.12
CA LYS A 46 -6.50 10.55 -4.35
C LYS A 46 -7.58 9.73 -3.66
N GLU A 47 -7.51 8.41 -3.77
CA GLU A 47 -8.48 7.49 -3.18
C GLU A 47 -8.52 7.61 -1.66
N TYR A 48 -7.35 7.62 -1.03
CA TYR A 48 -7.23 7.70 0.42
C TYR A 48 -7.22 9.14 0.94
N GLY A 49 -7.09 10.15 0.07
CA GLY A 49 -7.01 11.56 0.49
C GLY A 49 -5.75 11.87 1.30
N VAL A 50 -4.63 11.21 0.97
CA VAL A 50 -3.33 11.32 1.66
C VAL A 50 -2.24 11.66 0.65
N SER A 51 -1.11 12.23 1.11
CA SER A 51 0.11 12.29 0.29
C SER A 51 1.10 11.23 0.78
N ILE A 52 1.54 10.38 -0.12
CA ILE A 52 2.46 9.28 0.16
C ILE A 52 3.89 9.80 0.05
N GLU A 53 4.51 10.00 1.21
CA GLU A 53 5.91 10.39 1.32
C GLU A 53 6.81 9.16 1.10
N VAL A 54 7.21 8.94 -0.16
CA VAL A 54 8.04 7.78 -0.57
C VAL A 54 9.28 7.61 0.29
N TRP A 55 9.95 8.70 0.71
CA TRP A 55 11.14 8.61 1.55
C TRP A 55 10.85 7.99 2.92
N LYS A 56 9.68 8.28 3.53
CA LYS A 56 9.24 7.58 4.75
C LYS A 56 8.89 6.13 4.47
N ALA A 57 8.30 5.85 3.30
CA ALA A 57 8.00 4.49 2.88
C ALA A 57 9.27 3.64 2.76
N VAL A 58 10.40 4.20 2.28
CA VAL A 58 11.70 3.49 2.24
C VAL A 58 12.15 3.03 3.63
N GLU A 59 11.87 3.80 4.68
CA GLU A 59 12.24 3.44 6.05
C GLU A 59 11.23 2.47 6.69
N ILE A 60 9.95 2.68 6.45
CA ILE A 60 8.84 1.98 7.13
C ILE A 60 8.52 0.64 6.46
N CYS A 61 8.39 0.63 5.13
CA CYS A 61 7.84 -0.51 4.40
C CYS A 61 8.70 -1.78 4.44
N PRO A 62 10.05 -1.74 4.40
CA PRO A 62 10.88 -2.94 4.62
C PRO A 62 10.68 -3.60 6.00
N ALA A 63 10.20 -2.85 6.99
CA ALA A 63 9.87 -3.35 8.32
C ALA A 63 8.40 -3.75 8.48
N CYS A 64 7.54 -3.44 7.48
CA CYS A 64 6.15 -3.88 7.50
C CYS A 64 6.10 -5.41 7.42
N LYS A 65 5.49 -6.04 8.43
CA LYS A 65 5.27 -7.50 8.47
C LYS A 65 4.11 -7.97 7.59
N HIS A 66 3.66 -7.15 6.65
CA HIS A 66 2.68 -7.55 5.63
C HIS A 66 3.41 -8.50 4.68
N SER A 67 3.47 -9.77 5.10
CA SER A 67 4.21 -10.80 4.41
C SER A 67 3.59 -10.99 3.03
N LEU A 68 4.44 -10.85 2.01
CA LEU A 68 4.25 -11.46 0.71
C LEU A 68 4.01 -12.96 0.92
N ILE A 69 2.76 -13.39 1.00
CA ILE A 69 2.37 -14.78 0.83
C ILE A 69 1.41 -14.82 -0.35
#